data_AF-A0A7Y6DML7-F1
#
_entry.id   AF-A0A7Y6DML7-F1
#
_cell.length_a   1.000
_cell.length_b   1.000
_cell.length_c   1.000
_cell.angle_alpha   90.00
_cell.angle_beta   90.00
_cell.angle_gamma   90.00
#
_symmetry.space_group_name_H-M   'P 1'
#
loop_
_entity.id
_entity.type
_entity.pdbx_description
1 polymer ?
#
loop_
_entity_poly.entity_id
_entity_poly.type
_entity_poly.pdbx_seq_one_letter_code
_entity_poly.pdbx_strand_id
1 'polypeptide(L)'
;MALPATERIVPVSVNRIELEAAVAFGTLRRAFEAEVPPLDVAHVRELLSSGADWRRLTLEAAGPGIHRFVRFWTDHPTPVMRVGGADIPSAVYLIGDYATAARMFRHDPGTLLYTPLRVELHASRSGGTVLSVDQPSSRLGSFGNNKVTQAGFELDRMLGDLLEELGLPRPSVLRR
;
A
#
# COMPACT_ATOMS: atom_id res chain seq x y z
N MET A 1 -25.46 0.59 27.00
CA MET A 1 -26.30 0.89 25.82
C MET A 1 -25.82 0.00 24.69
N ALA A 2 -26.68 -0.84 24.11
CA ALA A 2 -26.27 -1.74 23.02
C ALA A 2 -26.40 -1.02 21.67
N LEU A 3 -25.42 -1.19 20.79
CA LEU A 3 -25.46 -0.71 19.40
C LEU A 3 -26.02 -1.85 18.53
N PRO A 4 -27.25 -1.74 17.98
CA PRO A 4 -27.84 -2.80 17.17
C PRO A 4 -27.11 -2.97 15.83
N ALA A 5 -26.93 -4.21 15.38
CA ALA A 5 -26.21 -4.53 14.13
C ALA A 5 -26.73 -5.82 13.49
N THR A 6 -26.46 -5.99 12.18
CA THR A 6 -26.63 -7.24 11.43
C THR A 6 -25.28 -7.70 10.88
N GLU A 7 -25.11 -9.01 10.70
CA GLU A 7 -23.84 -9.59 10.25
C GLU A 7 -23.90 -10.04 8.79
N ARG A 8 -22.79 -9.82 8.07
CA ARG A 8 -22.51 -10.46 6.78
C ARG A 8 -21.03 -10.83 6.71
N ILE A 9 -20.74 -12.12 6.52
CA ILE A 9 -19.38 -12.63 6.34
C ILE A 9 -19.11 -12.82 4.84
N VAL A 10 -18.02 -12.24 4.33
CA VAL A 10 -17.59 -12.36 2.94
C VAL A 10 -16.19 -12.99 2.91
N PRO A 11 -16.06 -14.28 2.57
CA PRO A 11 -14.76 -14.91 2.35
C PRO A 11 -14.05 -14.28 1.15
N VAL A 12 -12.77 -13.94 1.29
CA VAL A 12 -11.96 -13.37 0.22
C VAL A 12 -10.68 -14.19 0.06
N SER A 13 -10.43 -14.67 -1.15
CA SER A 13 -9.16 -15.32 -1.51
C SER A 13 -8.18 -14.26 -2.01
N VAL A 14 -6.93 -14.34 -1.57
CA VAL A 14 -5.91 -13.33 -1.84
C VAL A 14 -4.59 -14.00 -2.20
N ASN A 15 -3.91 -13.45 -3.22
CA ASN A 15 -2.54 -13.82 -3.51
C ASN A 15 -1.60 -12.96 -2.68
N ARG A 16 -0.89 -13.56 -1.72
CA ARG A 16 0.23 -12.90 -1.04
C ARG A 16 1.47 -12.98 -1.90
N ILE A 17 2.12 -11.84 -2.09
CA ILE A 17 3.41 -11.71 -2.76
C ILE A 17 4.46 -11.55 -1.65
N GLU A 18 5.49 -12.38 -1.71
CA GLU A 18 6.68 -12.26 -0.86
C GLU A 18 7.92 -12.25 -1.77
N LEU A 19 8.76 -11.24 -1.60
CA LEU A 19 10.04 -11.12 -2.28
C LEU A 19 11.14 -11.11 -1.23
N GLU A 20 12.12 -11.99 -1.38
CA GLU A 20 13.33 -11.95 -0.57
C GLU A 20 14.45 -11.26 -1.35
N ALA A 21 14.77 -10.03 -0.95
CA ALA A 21 15.85 -9.26 -1.52
C ALA A 21 17.17 -9.62 -0.81
N ALA A 22 18.22 -9.86 -1.59
CA ALA A 22 19.57 -10.18 -1.10
C ALA A 22 20.33 -8.92 -0.61
N VAL A 23 19.64 -8.05 0.14
CA VAL A 23 20.18 -6.82 0.72
C VAL A 23 19.74 -6.72 2.18
N ALA A 24 20.56 -6.06 3.00
CA ALA A 24 20.26 -5.86 4.42
C ALA A 24 19.00 -5.00 4.62
N PHE A 25 18.25 -5.29 5.69
CA PHE A 25 16.99 -4.61 6.04
C PHE A 25 17.09 -3.08 6.01
N GLY A 26 18.11 -2.51 6.65
CA GLY A 26 18.29 -1.07 6.69
C GLY A 26 18.49 -0.43 5.30
N THR A 27 19.06 -1.18 4.35
CA THR A 27 19.27 -0.73 2.97
C THR A 27 17.95 -0.69 2.21
N LEU A 28 17.20 -1.81 2.18
CA LEU A 28 15.92 -1.84 1.47
C LEU A 28 14.90 -0.90 2.11
N ARG A 29 14.86 -0.80 3.44
CA ARG A 29 13.99 0.14 4.15
C ARG A 29 14.21 1.59 3.70
N ARG A 30 15.47 2.04 3.68
CA ARG A 30 15.80 3.41 3.27
C ARG A 30 15.46 3.67 1.80
N ALA A 31 15.72 2.70 0.91
CA ALA A 31 15.36 2.80 -0.49
C ALA A 31 13.83 2.92 -0.66
N PHE A 32 13.07 2.04 0.01
CA PHE A 32 11.61 2.08 0.00
C PHE A 32 11.03 3.40 0.52
N GLU A 33 11.52 3.88 1.67
CA GLU A 33 11.02 5.12 2.28
C GLU A 33 11.36 6.37 1.47
N ALA A 34 12.44 6.33 0.68
CA ALA A 34 12.84 7.40 -0.24
C ALA A 34 11.98 7.38 -1.51
N GLU A 35 11.71 6.19 -2.07
CA GLU A 35 10.89 6.02 -3.28
C GLU A 35 9.41 6.34 -3.02
N VAL A 36 8.92 5.99 -1.83
CA VAL A 36 7.53 6.26 -1.42
C VAL A 36 7.55 7.29 -0.29
N PRO A 37 7.63 8.61 -0.54
CA PRO A 37 7.68 9.61 0.52
C PRO A 37 6.38 9.65 1.35
N PRO A 38 6.40 10.20 2.59
CA PRO A 38 5.18 10.39 3.35
C PRO A 38 4.26 11.40 2.65
N LEU A 39 2.95 11.19 2.76
CA LEU A 39 1.97 12.17 2.30
C LEU A 39 2.16 13.50 3.05
N ASP A 40 2.21 14.61 2.33
CA ASP A 40 2.18 15.95 2.93
C ASP A 40 0.75 16.29 3.39
N VAL A 41 0.43 15.90 4.62
CA VAL A 41 -0.90 16.13 5.22
C VAL A 41 -1.19 17.62 5.41
N ALA A 42 -0.16 18.44 5.65
CA ALA A 42 -0.34 19.88 5.81
C ALA A 42 -0.75 20.51 4.48
N HIS A 43 -0.04 20.15 3.40
CA HIS A 43 -0.36 20.60 2.05
C HIS A 43 -1.73 20.12 1.57
N VAL A 44 -2.08 18.84 1.80
CA VAL A 44 -3.43 18.33 1.49
C VAL A 44 -4.51 19.14 2.23
N ARG A 45 -4.30 19.46 3.50
CA ARG A 45 -5.24 20.29 4.28
C ARG A 45 -5.38 21.70 3.70
N GLU A 46 -4.28 22.30 3.24
CA GLU A 46 -4.28 23.61 2.59
C GLU A 46 -5.05 23.57 1.26
N LEU A 47 -4.80 22.56 0.42
CA LEU A 47 -5.53 22.35 -0.83
C LEU A 47 -7.04 22.25 -0.59
N LEU A 48 -7.46 21.45 0.38
CA LEU A 48 -8.87 21.32 0.75
C LEU A 48 -9.47 22.65 1.26
N SER A 49 -8.73 23.37 2.11
CA SER A 49 -9.21 24.64 2.71
C SER A 49 -9.29 25.77 1.68
N SER A 50 -8.43 25.75 0.66
CA SER A 50 -8.43 26.71 -0.45
C SER A 50 -9.46 26.41 -1.54
N GLY A 51 -10.20 25.31 -1.42
CA GLY A 51 -11.19 24.89 -2.42
C GLY A 51 -10.56 24.38 -3.71
N ALA A 52 -9.37 23.74 -3.64
CA ALA A 52 -8.72 23.16 -4.80
C ALA A 52 -9.64 22.17 -5.53
N ASP A 53 -9.61 22.22 -6.87
CA ASP A 53 -10.32 21.23 -7.66
C ASP A 53 -9.66 19.84 -7.58
N TRP A 54 -10.39 18.83 -8.03
CA TRP A 54 -9.95 17.44 -7.97
C TRP A 54 -8.63 17.17 -8.73
N ARG A 55 -8.44 17.83 -9.87
CA ARG A 55 -7.24 17.65 -10.69
C ARG A 55 -6.01 18.18 -9.97
N ARG A 56 -6.13 19.36 -9.37
CA ARG A 56 -5.07 19.98 -8.57
C ARG A 56 -4.73 19.10 -7.35
N LEU A 57 -5.74 18.69 -6.58
CA LEU A 57 -5.55 17.86 -5.39
C LEU A 57 -4.79 16.56 -5.70
N THR A 58 -5.23 15.81 -6.72
CA THR A 58 -4.61 14.53 -7.08
C THR A 58 -3.24 14.65 -7.72
N LEU A 59 -2.96 15.76 -8.41
CA LEU A 59 -1.65 16.02 -8.96
C LEU A 59 -0.64 16.36 -7.86
N GLU A 60 -1.00 17.26 -6.95
CA GLU A 60 -0.10 17.77 -5.92
C GLU A 60 0.07 16.80 -4.74
N ALA A 61 -0.88 15.91 -4.49
CA ALA A 61 -0.79 14.88 -3.44
C ALA A 61 -0.13 13.57 -3.93
N ALA A 62 0.21 13.45 -5.21
CA ALA A 62 0.79 12.24 -5.76
C ALA A 62 2.28 12.11 -5.41
N GLY A 63 2.71 10.85 -5.26
CA GLY A 63 4.11 10.51 -5.08
C GLY A 63 4.94 10.66 -6.35
N PRO A 64 6.25 10.41 -6.27
CA PRO A 64 7.16 10.49 -7.40
C PRO A 64 6.93 9.36 -8.40
N GLY A 65 7.63 9.45 -9.52
CA GLY A 65 7.70 8.39 -10.52
C GLY A 65 6.36 8.07 -11.19
N ILE A 66 6.33 6.93 -11.90
CA ILE A 66 5.14 6.45 -12.62
C ILE A 66 4.14 5.78 -11.65
N HIS A 67 4.63 5.18 -10.57
CA HIS A 67 3.79 4.50 -9.58
C HIS A 67 2.99 5.47 -8.69
N ARG A 68 3.44 6.72 -8.52
CA ARG A 68 2.72 7.82 -7.83
C ARG A 68 2.33 7.56 -6.37
N PHE A 69 2.89 6.54 -5.73
CA PHE A 69 2.52 6.18 -4.36
C PHE A 69 3.12 7.14 -3.34
N VAL A 70 2.33 7.46 -2.32
CA VAL A 70 2.78 8.08 -1.07
C VAL A 70 2.51 7.15 0.12
N ARG A 71 3.26 7.31 1.21
CA ARG A 71 3.02 6.65 2.49
C ARG A 71 2.02 7.45 3.32
N PHE A 72 0.84 6.88 3.56
CA PHE A 72 -0.18 7.42 4.47
C PHE A 72 0.13 7.12 5.93
N TRP A 73 0.86 6.03 6.18
CA TRP A 73 1.20 5.59 7.52
C TRP A 73 2.49 4.75 7.51
N THR A 74 3.21 4.74 8.62
CA THR A 74 4.43 3.96 8.84
C THR A 74 4.49 3.54 10.30
N ASP A 75 4.96 2.33 10.54
CA ASP A 75 5.32 1.84 11.87
C ASP A 75 6.58 0.97 11.83
N HIS A 76 7.30 0.97 12.94
CA HIS A 76 8.50 0.18 13.16
C HIS A 76 8.30 -0.67 14.42
N PRO A 77 7.72 -1.87 14.31
CA PRO A 77 7.25 -2.63 15.47
C PRO A 77 8.39 -3.23 16.32
N THR A 78 9.62 -3.32 15.80
CA THR A 78 10.75 -3.99 16.46
C THR A 78 10.98 -3.58 17.92
N PRO A 79 10.97 -2.28 18.31
CA PRO A 79 11.17 -1.91 19.72
C PRO A 79 10.11 -2.48 20.66
N VAL A 80 8.85 -2.56 20.21
CA VAL A 80 7.75 -3.16 20.98
C VAL A 80 7.89 -4.68 21.02
N MET A 81 8.18 -5.31 19.88
CA MET A 81 8.35 -6.77 19.81
C MET A 81 9.55 -7.26 20.64
N ARG A 82 10.59 -6.43 20.77
CA ARG A 82 11.76 -6.72 21.61
C ARG A 82 11.38 -6.90 23.08
N VAL A 83 10.40 -6.15 23.59
CA VAL A 83 9.85 -6.34 24.94
C VAL A 83 9.25 -7.74 25.09
N GLY A 84 8.66 -8.28 24.03
CA GLY A 84 8.14 -9.65 23.96
C GLY A 84 9.19 -10.73 23.63
N GLY A 85 10.47 -10.37 23.54
CA GLY A 85 11.58 -11.32 23.30
C GLY A 85 11.96 -11.55 21.83
N ALA A 86 11.36 -10.82 20.88
CA ALA A 86 11.69 -10.92 19.45
C ALA A 86 12.36 -9.64 18.94
N ASP A 87 13.60 -9.73 18.47
CA ASP A 87 14.37 -8.58 17.98
C ASP A 87 14.66 -8.68 16.46
N ILE A 88 13.59 -8.86 15.68
CA ILE A 88 13.69 -8.88 14.22
C ILE A 88 13.42 -7.46 13.70
N PRO A 89 14.38 -6.83 12.98
CA PRO A 89 14.14 -5.55 12.32
C PRO A 89 12.97 -5.65 11.33
N SER A 90 11.96 -4.81 11.51
CA SER A 90 10.74 -4.81 10.71
C SER A 90 10.18 -3.40 10.52
N ALA A 91 9.43 -3.20 9.45
CA ALA A 91 8.69 -1.97 9.16
C ALA A 91 7.40 -2.29 8.41
N VAL A 92 6.35 -1.50 8.66
CA VAL A 92 5.05 -1.69 8.00
C VAL A 92 4.55 -0.34 7.50
N TYR A 93 3.96 -0.36 6.31
CA TYR A 93 3.53 0.83 5.59
C TYR A 93 2.10 0.70 5.08
N LEU A 94 1.42 1.84 4.99
CA LEU A 94 0.23 1.99 4.17
C LEU A 94 0.56 2.93 3.01
N ILE A 95 0.53 2.44 1.78
CA ILE A 95 0.90 3.19 0.57
C ILE A 95 -0.28 3.32 -0.40
N GLY A 96 -0.40 4.44 -1.11
CA GLY A 96 -1.50 4.61 -2.04
C GLY A 96 -1.43 5.91 -2.83
N ASP A 97 -2.47 6.14 -3.64
CA ASP A 97 -2.69 7.36 -4.42
C ASP A 97 -4.18 7.73 -4.36
N TYR A 98 -4.48 9.02 -4.25
CA TYR A 98 -5.85 9.52 -4.13
C TYR A 98 -6.66 9.36 -5.42
N ALA A 99 -6.03 9.48 -6.60
CA ALA A 99 -6.74 9.38 -7.87
C ALA A 99 -7.31 7.98 -8.09
N THR A 100 -6.54 6.95 -7.79
CA THR A 100 -6.97 5.55 -7.86
C THR A 100 -7.98 5.23 -6.75
N ALA A 101 -7.72 5.66 -5.50
CA ALA A 101 -8.65 5.47 -4.39
C ALA A 101 -10.06 6.02 -4.69
N ALA A 102 -10.16 7.26 -5.19
CA ALA A 102 -11.45 7.90 -5.46
C ALA A 102 -12.28 7.19 -6.54
N ARG A 103 -11.61 6.62 -7.56
CA ARG A 103 -12.30 5.87 -8.62
C ARG A 103 -12.94 4.58 -8.11
N MET A 104 -12.39 3.95 -7.09
CA MET A 104 -13.01 2.79 -6.45
C MET A 104 -14.08 3.23 -5.45
N PHE A 105 -13.76 4.25 -4.64
CA PHE A 105 -14.63 4.78 -3.59
C PHE A 105 -16.00 5.22 -4.12
N ARG A 106 -16.06 5.85 -5.31
CA ARG A 106 -17.32 6.26 -5.94
C ARG A 106 -18.27 5.09 -6.28
N HIS A 107 -17.75 3.87 -6.34
CA HIS A 107 -18.51 2.66 -6.63
C HIS A 107 -18.85 1.88 -5.36
N ASP A 108 -17.88 1.76 -4.44
CA ASP A 108 -18.08 1.16 -3.13
C ASP A 108 -17.07 1.76 -2.12
N PRO A 109 -17.52 2.54 -1.11
CA PRO A 109 -16.66 3.08 -0.06
C PRO A 109 -15.89 2.01 0.74
N GLY A 110 -16.40 0.77 0.79
CA GLY A 110 -15.75 -0.36 1.43
C GLY A 110 -14.41 -0.73 0.80
N THR A 111 -14.11 -0.24 -0.40
CA THR A 111 -12.80 -0.40 -1.06
C THR A 111 -11.64 0.24 -0.28
N LEU A 112 -11.92 1.17 0.64
CA LEU A 112 -10.91 1.70 1.58
C LEU A 112 -10.40 0.67 2.59
N LEU A 113 -11.04 -0.50 2.71
CA LEU A 113 -10.47 -1.64 3.45
C LEU A 113 -9.15 -2.11 2.82
N TYR A 114 -8.99 -1.98 1.50
CA TYR A 114 -7.83 -2.46 0.76
C TYR A 114 -6.99 -1.34 0.15
N THR A 115 -7.39 -0.08 0.28
CA THR A 115 -6.63 1.08 -0.17
C THR A 115 -6.59 2.14 0.92
N PRO A 116 -5.41 2.55 1.41
CA PRO A 116 -4.05 2.24 0.93
C PRO A 116 -3.60 0.76 1.09
N LEU A 117 -2.68 0.33 0.22
CA LEU A 117 -2.06 -1.00 0.24
C LEU A 117 -1.17 -1.15 1.48
N ARG A 118 -1.19 -2.33 2.10
CA ARG A 118 -0.28 -2.65 3.21
C ARG A 118 0.96 -3.37 2.68
N VAL A 119 2.13 -2.81 2.98
CA VAL A 119 3.43 -3.41 2.69
C VAL A 119 4.14 -3.68 4.01
N GLU A 120 4.73 -4.85 4.15
CA GLU A 120 5.56 -5.22 5.30
C GLU A 120 6.97 -5.54 4.82
N LEU A 121 7.96 -5.15 5.63
CA LEU A 121 9.35 -5.52 5.45
C LEU A 121 9.90 -6.10 6.76
N HIS A 122 10.70 -7.16 6.67
CA HIS A 122 11.49 -7.67 7.80
C HIS A 122 12.83 -8.24 7.37
N ALA A 123 13.78 -8.27 8.30
CA ALA A 123 15.06 -8.95 8.11
C ALA A 123 14.84 -10.47 8.01
N SER A 124 15.34 -11.09 6.94
CA SER A 124 15.34 -12.53 6.76
C SER A 124 16.42 -13.20 7.62
N ARG A 125 16.20 -14.47 7.96
CA ARG A 125 17.21 -15.32 8.63
C ARG A 125 18.46 -15.53 7.77
N SER A 126 18.36 -15.37 6.46
CA SER A 126 19.47 -15.49 5.50
C SER A 126 20.37 -14.24 5.46
N GLY A 127 20.02 -13.18 6.20
CA GLY A 127 20.69 -11.87 6.13
C GLY A 127 20.12 -10.93 5.07
N GLY A 128 19.15 -11.37 4.27
CA GLY A 128 18.39 -10.54 3.34
C GLY A 128 17.22 -9.78 3.98
N THR A 129 16.32 -9.28 3.14
CA THR A 129 15.08 -8.61 3.55
C THR A 129 13.90 -9.21 2.82
N VAL A 130 12.87 -9.62 3.55
CA VAL A 130 11.58 -9.97 2.95
C VAL A 130 10.75 -8.70 2.82
N LEU A 131 10.14 -8.51 1.65
CA LEU A 131 9.05 -7.57 1.39
C LEU A 131 7.80 -8.38 1.11
N SER A 132 6.71 -8.10 1.82
CA SER A 132 5.43 -8.76 1.63
C SER A 132 4.29 -7.77 1.37
N VAL A 133 3.41 -8.14 0.45
CA VAL A 133 2.22 -7.36 0.06
C VAL A 133 1.19 -8.30 -0.57
N ASP A 134 -0.08 -8.04 -0.34
CA ASP A 134 -1.13 -8.81 -1.01
C ASP A 134 -1.48 -8.16 -2.36
N GLN A 135 -1.65 -8.98 -3.41
CA GLN A 135 -1.98 -8.51 -4.76
C GLN A 135 -3.30 -7.71 -4.74
N PRO A 136 -3.27 -6.41 -5.12
CA PRO A 136 -4.44 -5.54 -5.10
C PRO A 136 -5.66 -6.10 -5.84
N SER A 137 -5.50 -6.58 -7.07
CA SER A 137 -6.62 -7.08 -7.88
C SER A 137 -7.31 -8.31 -7.29
N SER A 138 -6.58 -9.17 -6.57
CA SER A 138 -7.14 -10.36 -5.92
C SER A 138 -8.11 -10.00 -4.78
N ARG A 139 -7.79 -8.94 -4.02
CA ARG A 139 -8.66 -8.38 -2.98
C ARG A 139 -9.85 -7.63 -3.58
N LEU A 140 -9.57 -6.72 -4.52
CA LEU A 140 -10.59 -5.82 -5.08
C LEU A 140 -11.58 -6.54 -5.99
N GLY A 141 -11.21 -7.70 -6.56
CA GLY A 141 -12.13 -8.56 -7.29
C GLY A 141 -13.31 -9.06 -6.44
N SER A 142 -13.19 -9.11 -5.10
CA SER A 142 -14.25 -9.59 -4.22
C SER A 142 -15.49 -8.69 -4.17
N PHE A 143 -15.40 -7.46 -4.68
CA PHE A 143 -16.52 -6.52 -4.70
C PHE A 143 -17.52 -6.81 -5.82
N GLY A 144 -17.17 -7.67 -6.79
CA GLY A 144 -18.06 -8.00 -7.91
C GLY A 144 -18.38 -6.82 -8.83
N ASN A 145 -17.60 -5.73 -8.76
CA ASN A 145 -17.79 -4.53 -9.56
C ASN A 145 -16.63 -4.36 -10.56
N ASN A 146 -16.94 -4.37 -11.86
CA ASN A 146 -15.93 -4.29 -12.91
C ASN A 146 -15.03 -3.04 -12.84
N LYS A 147 -15.54 -1.90 -12.36
CA LYS A 147 -14.74 -0.67 -12.22
C LYS A 147 -13.77 -0.76 -11.05
N VAL A 148 -14.16 -1.42 -9.96
CA VAL A 148 -13.28 -1.74 -8.82
C VAL A 148 -12.22 -2.76 -9.24
N THR A 149 -12.62 -3.80 -9.98
CA THR A 149 -11.67 -4.80 -10.51
C THR A 149 -10.63 -4.18 -11.43
N GLN A 150 -11.03 -3.28 -12.33
CA GLN A 150 -10.11 -2.55 -13.22
C GLN A 150 -9.10 -1.70 -12.43
N ALA A 151 -9.56 -0.97 -11.42
CA ALA A 151 -8.68 -0.20 -10.54
C ALA A 151 -7.73 -1.11 -9.75
N GLY A 152 -8.16 -2.32 -9.37
CA GLY A 152 -7.29 -3.32 -8.77
C GLY A 152 -6.14 -3.76 -9.69
N PHE A 153 -6.41 -3.99 -10.98
CA PHE A 153 -5.34 -4.29 -11.94
C PHE A 153 -4.41 -3.09 -12.17
N GLU A 154 -4.93 -1.87 -12.10
CA GLU A 154 -4.07 -0.68 -12.18
C GLU A 154 -3.14 -0.58 -10.96
N LEU A 155 -3.64 -0.87 -9.76
CA LEU A 155 -2.81 -0.96 -8.56
C LEU A 155 -1.77 -2.08 -8.65
N ASP A 156 -2.09 -3.22 -9.29
CA ASP A 156 -1.10 -4.26 -9.56
C ASP A 156 0.06 -3.72 -10.42
N ARG A 157 -0.25 -2.93 -11.46
CA ARG A 157 0.76 -2.32 -12.32
C ARG A 157 1.60 -1.29 -11.58
N MET A 158 0.96 -0.39 -10.84
CA MET A 158 1.64 0.61 -10.01
C MET A 158 2.57 -0.04 -8.98
N LEU A 159 2.13 -1.15 -8.36
CA LEU A 159 2.96 -1.93 -7.44
C LEU A 159 4.14 -2.58 -8.19
N GLY A 160 3.91 -3.11 -9.39
CA GLY A 160 4.98 -3.62 -10.25
C GLY A 160 6.02 -2.55 -10.61
N ASP A 161 5.57 -1.34 -10.96
CA ASP A 161 6.42 -0.20 -11.29
C ASP A 161 7.27 0.21 -10.07
N LEU A 162 6.65 0.32 -8.88
CA LEU A 162 7.38 0.59 -7.63
C LEU A 162 8.48 -0.46 -7.35
N LEU A 163 8.17 -1.75 -7.53
CA LEU A 163 9.15 -2.81 -7.30
C LEU A 163 10.34 -2.70 -8.27
N GLU A 164 10.09 -2.37 -9.53
CA GLU A 164 11.15 -2.17 -10.53
C GLU A 164 12.01 -0.93 -10.25
N GLU A 165 11.43 0.18 -9.82
CA GLU A 165 12.18 1.38 -9.39
C GLU A 165 13.09 1.08 -8.18
N LEU A 166 12.67 0.17 -7.30
CA LEU A 166 13.50 -0.34 -6.19
C LEU A 166 14.56 -1.36 -6.64
N GLY A 167 14.64 -1.68 -7.94
CA GLY A 167 15.54 -2.69 -8.49
C GLY A 167 15.13 -4.13 -8.14
N LEU A 168 13.89 -4.35 -7.71
CA LEU A 168 13.34 -5.67 -7.40
C LEU A 168 12.63 -6.28 -8.62
N PRO A 169 12.56 -7.62 -8.73
CA PRO A 169 11.87 -8.25 -9.85
C PRO A 169 10.36 -8.04 -9.75
N ARG A 170 9.71 -7.70 -10.88
CA ARG A 170 8.25 -7.68 -10.97
C ARG A 170 7.67 -9.10 -10.87
N PRO A 171 6.88 -9.41 -9.82
CA PRO A 171 6.18 -10.69 -9.68
C PRO A 171 5.28 -10.98 -10.89
N SER A 172 5.16 -12.25 -11.27
CA SER A 172 4.38 -12.67 -12.45
C SER A 172 2.91 -12.23 -12.38
N VAL A 173 2.32 -12.23 -11.17
CA VAL A 173 0.94 -11.82 -10.95
C VAL A 173 0.68 -10.32 -11.18
N LEU A 174 1.73 -9.48 -11.20
CA LEU A 174 1.65 -8.04 -11.43
C LEU A 174 1.95 -7.61 -12.88
N ARG A 175 2.08 -8.57 -13.81
CA ARG A 175 2.46 -8.29 -15.21
C ARG A 175 1.27 -8.02 -16.15
N ARG A 176 0.04 -8.06 -15.63
CA ARG A 176 -1.18 -7.87 -16.42
C ARG A 176 -1.47 -6.41 -16.75
#